data_AF-A0A3D4AYI8-F1
#
_entry.id   AF-A0A3D4AYI8-F1
#
_cell.length_a   1.000
_cell.length_b   1.000
_cell.length_c   1.000
_cell.angle_alpha   90.00
_cell.angle_beta   90.00
_cell.angle_gamma   90.00
#
_symmetry.space_group_name_H-M   'P 1'
#
loop_
_entity.id
_entity.type
_entity.pdbx_description
1 polymer ?
#
loop_
_entity_poly.entity_id
_entity_poly.type
_entity_poly.pdbx_seq_one_letter_code
_entity_poly.pdbx_strand_id
1 'polypeptide(L)'
;MHVYTRNLVEALLKYPGHHEYFLIRARSHPHIEEVETIVVPRIPGFGALRLFVLIPRMITRHRIDCVIEPPHFGPFNLPKHIARITFIHDMTPVLIPHLHPWMSQALQRVFFPRIMRQATRLFTNSQHTTQDVVRLFPGTKDKVITNYLGVESIFLPTSPEA
;
A
#
# COMPACT_ATOMS: atom_id res chain seq x y z
N MET A 1 2.58 3.96 9.40
CA MET A 1 2.74 2.97 8.31
C MET A 1 4.13 2.31 8.20
N HIS A 2 5.16 2.78 8.92
CA HIS A 2 6.49 2.15 8.89
C HIS A 2 6.53 0.76 9.53
N VAL A 3 5.91 0.59 10.70
CA VAL A 3 5.86 -0.71 11.41
C VAL A 3 5.10 -1.76 10.61
N TYR A 4 3.88 -1.42 10.13
CA TYR A 4 3.08 -2.34 9.32
C TYR A 4 3.82 -2.84 8.07
N THR A 5 4.43 -1.93 7.31
CA THR A 5 5.18 -2.29 6.09
C THR A 5 6.39 -3.18 6.43
N ARG A 6 7.11 -2.87 7.52
CA ARG A 6 8.23 -3.69 7.98
C ARG A 6 7.76 -5.11 8.32
N ASN A 7 6.78 -5.24 9.21
CA ASN A 7 6.28 -6.54 9.66
C ASN A 7 5.67 -7.35 8.51
N LEU A 8 5.03 -6.69 7.53
CA LEU A 8 4.54 -7.33 6.32
C LEU A 8 5.69 -7.92 5.48
N VAL A 9 6.76 -7.15 5.26
CA VAL A 9 7.93 -7.62 4.52
C VAL A 9 8.60 -8.78 5.25
N GLU A 10 8.84 -8.66 6.55
CA GLU A 10 9.41 -9.73 7.37
C GLU A 10 8.56 -11.01 7.32
N ALA A 11 7.24 -10.90 7.39
CA ALA A 11 6.33 -12.04 7.27
C ALA A 11 6.38 -12.71 5.88
N LEU A 12 6.45 -11.91 4.80
CA LEU A 12 6.58 -12.43 3.43
C LEU A 12 7.90 -13.15 3.19
N LEU A 13 8.99 -12.65 3.79
CA LEU A 13 10.31 -13.27 3.71
C LEU A 13 10.42 -14.53 4.57
N LYS A 14 9.75 -14.55 5.74
CA LYS A 14 9.71 -15.72 6.62
C LYS A 14 8.91 -16.89 6.04
N TYR A 15 7.87 -16.61 5.27
CA TYR A 15 7.05 -17.62 4.61
C TYR A 15 7.08 -17.40 3.08
N PRO A 16 8.25 -17.61 2.45
CA PRO A 16 8.38 -17.36 1.03
C PRO A 16 7.52 -18.40 0.28
N GLY A 17 6.56 -17.90 -0.49
CA GLY A 17 5.87 -18.72 -1.49
C GLY A 17 6.79 -18.97 -2.69
N HIS A 18 6.20 -19.12 -3.87
CA HIS A 18 6.95 -19.22 -5.14
C HIS A 18 7.34 -17.84 -5.71
N HIS A 19 7.55 -16.84 -4.84
CA HIS A 19 7.72 -15.44 -5.23
C HIS A 19 9.14 -14.94 -4.94
N GLU A 20 9.67 -14.15 -5.88
CA GLU A 20 10.84 -13.32 -5.67
C GLU A 20 10.39 -11.93 -5.19
N TYR A 21 11.06 -11.39 -4.17
CA TYR A 21 10.68 -10.14 -3.56
C TYR A 21 11.72 -9.05 -3.84
N PHE A 22 11.23 -7.88 -4.23
CA PHE A 22 12.01 -6.66 -4.39
C PHE A 22 11.47 -5.57 -3.48
N LEU A 23 12.36 -4.80 -2.87
CA LEU A 23 12.00 -3.71 -1.98
C LEU A 23 12.39 -2.35 -2.56
N ILE A 24 11.38 -1.59 -3.02
CA ILE A 24 11.60 -0.25 -3.57
C ILE A 24 11.56 0.79 -2.45
N ARG A 25 12.66 1.52 -2.25
CA ARG A 25 12.78 2.54 -1.18
C ARG A 25 13.57 3.77 -1.59
N ALA A 26 13.46 4.83 -0.79
CA ALA A 26 14.11 6.11 -1.06
C ALA A 26 15.60 6.15 -0.70
N ARG A 27 16.04 5.27 0.20
CA ARG A 27 17.42 5.17 0.68
C ARG A 27 17.70 3.70 0.97
N SER A 28 18.95 3.26 0.85
CA SER A 28 19.34 1.95 1.39
C SER A 28 19.12 1.95 2.91
N HIS A 29 18.72 0.82 3.46
CA HIS A 29 18.57 0.66 4.91
C HIS A 29 19.04 -0.75 5.28
N PRO A 30 19.94 -0.89 6.27
CA PRO A 30 20.67 -2.12 6.53
C PRO A 30 19.79 -3.24 7.12
N HIS A 31 18.55 -2.96 7.51
CA HIS A 31 17.80 -3.87 8.39
C HIS A 31 17.01 -4.99 7.69
N ILE A 32 17.04 -5.08 6.36
CA ILE A 32 16.39 -6.18 5.62
C ILE A 32 17.38 -6.64 4.56
N GLU A 33 18.37 -7.44 4.97
CA GLU A 33 19.49 -7.88 4.12
C GLU A 33 19.07 -8.97 3.12
N GLU A 34 17.98 -9.68 3.41
CA GLU A 34 17.53 -10.87 2.68
C GLU A 34 16.71 -10.54 1.40
N VAL A 35 16.47 -9.25 1.11
CA VAL A 35 15.63 -8.82 -0.02
C VAL A 35 16.37 -7.86 -0.94
N GLU A 36 16.29 -8.09 -2.26
CA GLU A 36 16.88 -7.18 -3.24
C GLU A 36 16.25 -5.79 -3.10
N THR A 37 17.09 -4.78 -2.85
CA THR A 37 16.64 -3.42 -2.64
C THR A 37 16.87 -2.57 -3.89
N ILE A 38 15.77 -2.07 -4.46
CA ILE A 38 15.81 -1.09 -5.56
C ILE A 38 15.71 0.31 -4.97
N VAL A 39 16.84 1.04 -4.94
CA VAL A 39 16.87 2.41 -4.42
C VAL A 39 16.41 3.40 -5.49
N VAL A 40 15.27 4.05 -5.24
CA VAL A 40 14.76 5.17 -6.04
C VAL A 40 14.71 6.41 -5.15
N PRO A 41 15.73 7.28 -5.18
CA PRO A 41 15.88 8.37 -4.23
C PRO A 41 14.74 9.40 -4.33
N ARG A 42 14.46 10.06 -3.20
CA ARG A 42 13.59 11.25 -3.19
C ARG A 42 14.40 12.45 -3.69
N ILE A 43 13.88 13.12 -4.70
CA ILE A 43 14.42 14.39 -5.19
C ILE A 43 13.58 15.51 -4.55
N PRO A 44 14.19 16.45 -3.79
CA PRO A 44 13.46 17.55 -3.16
C PRO A 44 12.61 18.32 -4.16
N GLY A 45 11.32 18.55 -3.86
CA GLY A 45 10.37 19.22 -4.78
C GLY A 45 9.83 18.34 -5.92
N PHE A 46 10.44 17.19 -6.21
CA PHE A 46 10.06 16.33 -7.34
C PHE A 46 9.48 14.98 -6.88
N GLY A 47 8.66 14.99 -5.83
CA GLY A 47 7.97 13.80 -5.33
C GLY A 47 7.08 13.14 -6.40
N ALA A 48 6.43 13.93 -7.25
CA ALA A 48 5.62 13.43 -8.36
C ALA A 48 6.49 12.69 -9.40
N LEU A 49 7.63 13.23 -9.80
CA LEU A 49 8.54 12.56 -10.75
C LEU A 49 8.89 11.15 -10.28
N ARG A 50 9.13 10.98 -8.98
CA ARG A 50 9.40 9.68 -8.37
C ARG A 50 8.23 8.70 -8.50
N LEU A 51 7.01 9.13 -8.16
CA LEU A 51 5.81 8.27 -8.14
C LEU A 51 5.24 7.97 -9.54
N PHE A 52 5.37 8.90 -10.49
CA PHE A 52 4.77 8.81 -11.82
C PHE A 52 5.72 8.31 -12.91
N VAL A 53 7.04 8.38 -12.69
CA VAL A 53 8.04 8.07 -13.73
C VAL A 53 9.14 7.14 -13.21
N LEU A 54 9.88 7.54 -12.17
CA LEU A 54 11.08 6.79 -11.77
C LEU A 54 10.75 5.40 -11.22
N ILE A 55 9.79 5.29 -10.30
CA ILE A 55 9.38 3.99 -9.75
C ILE A 55 8.79 3.07 -10.85
N PRO A 56 7.81 3.51 -11.67
CA PRO A 56 7.29 2.68 -12.77
C PRO A 56 8.35 2.19 -13.76
N ARG A 57 9.32 3.05 -14.08
CA ARG A 57 10.44 2.70 -14.97
C ARG A 57 11.30 1.61 -14.35
N MET A 58 11.60 1.69 -13.05
CA MET A 58 12.37 0.66 -12.35
C MET A 58 11.60 -0.67 -12.27
N ILE A 59 10.30 -0.63 -11.97
CA ILE A 59 9.45 -1.83 -11.94
C ILE A 59 9.48 -2.55 -13.30
N THR A 60 9.32 -1.80 -14.39
CA THR A 60 9.36 -2.36 -15.75
C THR A 60 10.75 -2.91 -16.11
N ARG A 61 11.82 -2.21 -15.71
CA ARG A 61 13.21 -2.63 -15.98
C ARG A 61 13.57 -3.93 -15.28
N HIS A 62 13.10 -4.13 -14.05
CA HIS A 62 13.31 -5.34 -13.26
C HIS A 62 12.28 -6.45 -13.57
N ARG A 63 11.40 -6.25 -14.56
CA ARG A 63 10.37 -7.23 -14.97
C ARG A 63 9.44 -7.65 -13.82
N ILE A 64 9.20 -6.73 -12.87
CA ILE A 64 8.27 -6.96 -11.77
C ILE A 64 6.84 -7.01 -12.32
N ASP A 65 6.13 -8.07 -11.97
CA ASP A 65 4.76 -8.36 -12.43
C ASP A 65 3.68 -8.01 -11.40
N CYS A 66 4.04 -7.83 -10.13
CA CYS A 66 3.14 -7.46 -9.04
C CYS A 66 3.75 -6.41 -8.12
N VAL A 67 2.94 -5.41 -7.75
CA VAL A 67 3.32 -4.35 -6.81
C VAL A 67 2.42 -4.40 -5.59
N ILE A 68 3.04 -4.49 -4.41
CA ILE A 68 2.37 -4.33 -3.13
C ILE A 68 2.57 -2.89 -2.66
N GLU A 69 1.46 -2.22 -2.42
CA GLU A 69 1.37 -0.81 -2.06
C GLU A 69 0.71 -0.69 -0.67
N PRO A 70 1.50 -0.61 0.41
CA PRO A 70 0.96 -0.43 1.76
C PRO A 70 0.24 0.93 1.95
N PRO A 71 0.78 2.08 1.46
CA PRO A 71 0.03 3.32 1.38
C PRO A 71 -0.62 3.45 0.01
N HIS A 72 -1.93 3.66 -0.07
CA HIS A 72 -2.72 3.79 -1.31
C HIS A 72 -2.41 4.99 -2.22
N PHE A 73 -1.16 5.45 -2.28
CA PHE A 73 -0.74 6.59 -3.08
C PHE A 73 0.54 6.34 -3.92
N GLY A 74 0.49 5.35 -4.79
CA GLY A 74 1.46 5.07 -5.86
C GLY A 74 2.14 3.70 -5.76
N PRO A 75 2.81 3.25 -6.85
CA PRO A 75 3.19 4.06 -8.00
C PRO A 75 2.11 4.17 -9.08
N PHE A 76 2.07 5.35 -9.72
CA PHE A 76 1.12 5.65 -10.80
C PHE A 76 1.73 5.30 -12.16
N ASN A 77 0.93 5.30 -13.23
CA ASN A 77 1.40 5.02 -14.61
C ASN A 77 2.09 3.66 -14.83
N LEU A 78 1.84 2.68 -13.96
CA LEU A 78 2.25 1.31 -14.21
C LEU A 78 1.54 0.72 -15.45
N PRO A 79 2.21 -0.11 -16.27
CA PRO A 79 1.58 -0.90 -17.32
C PRO A 79 0.39 -1.73 -16.81
N LYS A 80 -0.59 -1.99 -17.68
CA LYS A 80 -1.83 -2.70 -17.31
C LYS A 80 -1.60 -4.15 -16.86
N HIS A 81 -0.58 -4.82 -17.39
CA HIS A 81 -0.25 -6.21 -17.05
C HIS A 81 0.34 -6.37 -15.64
N ILE A 82 0.82 -5.28 -15.04
CA ILE A 82 1.37 -5.32 -13.67
C ILE A 82 0.20 -5.31 -12.68
N ALA A 83 0.14 -6.36 -11.85
CA ALA A 83 -0.82 -6.49 -10.78
C ALA A 83 -0.55 -5.46 -9.67
N ARG A 84 -1.62 -4.91 -9.09
CA ARG A 84 -1.54 -3.93 -8.01
C ARG A 84 -2.32 -4.43 -6.80
N ILE A 85 -1.63 -4.61 -5.69
CA ILE A 85 -2.20 -4.95 -4.40
C ILE A 85 -2.11 -3.70 -3.53
N THR A 86 -3.25 -3.06 -3.28
CA THR A 86 -3.29 -1.78 -2.57
C THR A 86 -4.00 -1.93 -1.23
N PHE A 87 -3.41 -1.39 -0.16
CA PHE A 87 -4.00 -1.40 1.18
C PHE A 87 -4.72 -0.08 1.46
N ILE A 88 -5.97 -0.17 1.91
CA ILE A 88 -6.81 0.94 2.35
C ILE A 88 -6.97 0.84 3.87
N HIS A 89 -6.31 1.74 4.58
CA HIS A 89 -6.34 1.77 6.04
C HIS A 89 -7.51 2.57 6.61
N ASP A 90 -7.96 3.58 5.87
CA ASP A 90 -9.07 4.45 6.24
C ASP A 90 -9.69 5.08 4.98
N MET A 91 -10.95 5.49 5.11
CA MET A 91 -11.70 6.18 4.07
C MET A 91 -12.06 7.62 4.49
N THR A 92 -11.53 8.08 5.62
CA THR A 92 -11.89 9.38 6.21
C THR A 92 -11.58 10.58 5.30
N PRO A 93 -10.48 10.60 4.49
CA PRO A 93 -10.24 11.70 3.57
C PRO A 93 -11.30 11.84 2.47
N VAL A 94 -12.04 10.77 2.20
CA VAL A 94 -13.11 10.74 1.18
C VAL A 94 -14.48 10.95 1.83
N LEU A 95 -14.74 10.32 2.97
CA LEU A 95 -16.03 10.37 3.68
C LEU A 95 -16.23 11.68 4.45
N ILE A 96 -15.16 12.20 5.05
CA ILE A 96 -15.21 13.35 5.95
C ILE A 96 -14.10 14.35 5.57
N PRO A 97 -14.08 14.85 4.32
CA PRO A 97 -12.95 15.60 3.79
C PRO A 97 -12.63 16.87 4.59
N HIS A 98 -13.62 17.49 5.24
CA HIS A 98 -13.45 18.71 6.03
C HIS A 98 -12.54 18.55 7.26
N LEU A 99 -12.28 17.31 7.71
CA LEU A 99 -11.31 17.03 8.78
C LEU A 99 -9.86 16.91 8.29
N HIS A 100 -9.62 17.07 6.98
CA HIS A 100 -8.31 16.91 6.37
C HIS A 100 -7.84 18.20 5.69
N PRO A 101 -6.52 18.44 5.55
CA PRO A 101 -6.00 19.58 4.80
C PRO A 101 -6.51 19.59 3.35
N TRP A 102 -6.82 20.78 2.82
CA TRP A 102 -7.41 20.95 1.48
C TRP A 102 -6.59 20.24 0.37
N MET A 103 -5.27 20.26 0.46
CA MET A 103 -4.39 19.61 -0.52
C MET A 103 -4.54 18.09 -0.46
N SER A 104 -4.70 17.51 0.73
CA SER A 104 -4.99 16.07 0.88
C SER A 104 -6.34 15.73 0.26
N GLN A 105 -7.38 16.54 0.51
CA GLN A 105 -8.71 16.34 -0.07
C GLN A 105 -8.65 16.37 -1.61
N ALA A 106 -7.98 17.37 -2.19
CA ALA A 106 -7.84 17.53 -3.63
C ALA A 106 -7.13 16.33 -4.27
N LEU A 107 -6.02 15.89 -3.67
CA LEU A 107 -5.27 14.72 -4.13
C LEU A 107 -6.13 13.44 -4.05
N GLN A 108 -6.80 13.20 -2.92
CA GLN A 108 -7.67 12.03 -2.76
C GLN A 108 -8.80 12.05 -3.80
N ARG A 109 -9.49 13.18 -3.99
CA ARG A 109 -10.57 13.31 -4.97
C ARG A 109 -10.13 12.99 -6.40
N VAL A 110 -8.91 13.37 -6.77
CA VAL A 110 -8.37 13.14 -8.12
C VAL A 110 -7.87 11.70 -8.30
N PHE A 111 -7.10 11.18 -7.34
CA PHE A 111 -6.37 9.92 -7.52
C PHE A 111 -7.13 8.70 -7.04
N PHE A 112 -7.94 8.82 -5.99
CA PHE A 112 -8.57 7.67 -5.33
C PHE A 112 -9.51 6.87 -6.25
N PRO A 113 -10.38 7.49 -7.09
CA PRO A 113 -11.18 6.72 -8.06
C PRO A 113 -10.34 5.92 -9.05
N ARG A 114 -9.19 6.47 -9.46
CA ARG A 114 -8.27 5.76 -10.34
C ARG A 114 -7.59 4.60 -9.63
N ILE A 115 -7.12 4.78 -8.39
CA ILE A 115 -6.51 3.73 -7.57
C ILE A 115 -7.50 2.58 -7.37
N MET A 116 -8.73 2.90 -6.95
CA MET A 116 -9.79 1.90 -6.74
C MET A 116 -10.07 1.10 -8.02
N ARG A 117 -10.07 1.75 -9.18
CA ARG A 117 -10.29 1.07 -10.46
C ARG A 117 -9.08 0.23 -10.90
N GLN A 118 -7.86 0.70 -10.70
CA GLN A 118 -6.62 0.06 -11.19
C GLN A 118 -6.07 -1.04 -10.29
N ALA A 119 -6.47 -1.09 -9.01
CA ALA A 119 -6.10 -2.16 -8.11
C ALA A 119 -6.59 -3.52 -8.62
N THR A 120 -5.71 -4.52 -8.62
CA THR A 120 -6.03 -5.92 -8.88
C THR A 120 -6.67 -6.56 -7.64
N ARG A 121 -6.14 -6.22 -6.47
CA ARG A 121 -6.69 -6.55 -5.16
C ARG A 121 -6.62 -5.34 -4.24
N LEU A 122 -7.64 -5.19 -3.41
CA LEU A 122 -7.71 -4.19 -2.35
C LEU A 122 -7.75 -4.93 -1.02
N PHE A 123 -6.89 -4.54 -0.09
CA PHE A 123 -6.94 -5.02 1.29
C PHE A 123 -7.41 -3.89 2.19
N THR A 124 -8.30 -4.19 3.13
CA THR A 124 -8.71 -3.23 4.16
C THR A 124 -8.51 -3.83 5.55
N ASN A 125 -8.12 -3.01 6.52
CA ASN A 125 -7.89 -3.45 7.90
C ASN A 125 -9.15 -3.80 8.71
N SER A 126 -10.35 -3.50 8.20
CA SER A 126 -11.61 -3.74 8.91
C SER A 126 -12.79 -4.00 7.96
N GLN A 127 -13.83 -4.66 8.47
CA GLN A 127 -15.09 -4.84 7.73
C GLN A 127 -15.76 -3.49 7.44
N HIS A 128 -15.65 -2.53 8.36
CA HIS A 128 -16.23 -1.20 8.18
C HIS A 128 -15.61 -0.49 6.98
N THR A 129 -14.28 -0.49 6.90
CA THR A 129 -13.55 0.07 5.75
C THR A 129 -13.90 -0.68 4.45
N THR A 130 -14.04 -2.01 4.49
CA THR A 130 -14.53 -2.78 3.32
C THR A 130 -15.90 -2.29 2.87
N GLN A 131 -16.86 -2.13 3.79
CA GLN A 131 -18.21 -1.67 3.47
C GLN A 131 -18.20 -0.27 2.86
N ASP A 132 -17.40 0.64 3.42
CA ASP A 132 -17.26 2.01 2.88
C ASP A 132 -16.65 2.01 1.47
N VAL A 133 -15.61 1.19 1.25
CA VAL A 133 -14.97 1.03 -0.07
C VAL A 133 -15.97 0.51 -1.09
N VAL A 134 -16.74 -0.54 -0.77
CA VAL A 134 -17.76 -1.09 -1.68
C VAL A 134 -18.91 -0.10 -1.90
N ARG A 135 -19.35 0.62 -0.86
CA ARG A 135 -20.42 1.62 -0.98
C ARG A 135 -20.04 2.76 -1.91
N LEU A 136 -18.83 3.30 -1.76
CA LEU A 136 -18.35 4.42 -2.58
C LEU A 136 -17.82 4.00 -3.95
N PHE A 137 -17.30 2.78 -4.06
CA PHE A 137 -16.72 2.23 -5.28
C PHE A 137 -17.25 0.81 -5.54
N PRO A 138 -18.51 0.64 -6.00
CA PRO A 138 -19.15 -0.67 -6.15
C PRO A 138 -18.37 -1.66 -7.02
N GLY A 139 -17.65 -1.17 -8.03
CA GLY A 139 -16.77 -1.99 -8.89
C GLY A 139 -15.55 -2.60 -8.18
N THR A 140 -15.40 -2.40 -6.87
CA THR A 140 -14.37 -3.04 -6.05
C THR A 140 -14.84 -4.30 -5.33
N LYS A 141 -16.15 -4.59 -5.32
CA LYS A 141 -16.77 -5.67 -4.55
C LYS A 141 -16.05 -7.02 -4.70
N ASP A 142 -15.69 -7.40 -5.91
CA ASP A 142 -15.10 -8.72 -6.19
C ASP A 142 -13.57 -8.78 -6.00
N LYS A 143 -12.95 -7.66 -5.64
CA LYS A 143 -11.49 -7.56 -5.47
C LYS A 143 -11.04 -7.02 -4.12
N VAL A 144 -11.98 -6.56 -3.29
CA VAL A 144 -11.69 -6.10 -1.92
C VAL A 144 -11.76 -7.27 -0.95
N ILE A 145 -10.79 -7.35 -0.05
CA ILE A 145 -10.68 -8.38 0.97
C ILE A 145 -10.44 -7.69 2.31
N THR A 146 -11.26 -8.01 3.31
CA THR A 146 -10.98 -7.62 4.69
C THR A 146 -9.79 -8.44 5.21
N ASN A 147 -8.69 -7.77 5.53
CA ASN A 147 -7.50 -8.36 6.13
C ASN A 147 -7.17 -7.62 7.42
N TYR A 148 -7.50 -8.23 8.56
CA TYR A 148 -7.26 -7.65 9.88
C TYR A 148 -5.77 -7.49 10.17
N LEU A 149 -5.45 -6.53 11.03
CA LEU A 149 -4.07 -6.35 11.48
C LEU A 149 -3.64 -7.51 12.37
N GLY A 150 -2.42 -8.00 12.13
CA GLY A 150 -1.76 -8.93 13.04
C GLY A 150 -1.34 -8.23 14.33
N VAL A 151 -1.39 -8.97 15.44
CA VAL A 151 -0.91 -8.53 16.76
C VAL A 151 0.50 -9.08 16.94
N GLU A 152 1.45 -8.21 17.34
CA GLU A 152 2.80 -8.65 17.67
C GLU A 152 2.80 -9.48 18.96
N SER A 153 3.73 -10.45 19.05
CA SER A 153 3.82 -11.36 20.20
C SER A 153 4.16 -10.67 21.53
N ILE A 154 4.53 -9.39 21.51
CA ILE A 154 4.74 -8.58 22.71
C ILE A 154 3.42 -8.25 23.44
N PHE A 155 2.29 -8.33 22.74
CA PHE A 155 0.97 -8.09 23.34
C PHE A 155 0.45 -9.41 23.90
N LEU A 156 0.49 -9.51 25.22
CA LEU A 156 -0.01 -10.66 25.98
C LEU A 156 -1.34 -10.29 26.67
N PRO A 157 -2.26 -11.25 26.87
CA PRO A 157 -3.45 -11.01 27.66
C PRO A 157 -3.06 -10.53 29.06
N THR A 158 -3.61 -9.41 29.49
CA THR A 158 -3.60 -9.05 30.92
C THR A 158 -4.69 -9.85 31.62
N SER A 159 -4.50 -10.16 32.91
CA SER A 159 -5.57 -10.73 33.73
C SER A 159 -6.83 -9.86 33.60
N PRO A 160 -8.04 -10.45 33.53
CA PRO A 160 -9.28 -9.68 33.54
C PRO A 160 -9.26 -8.71 34.73
N GLU A 161 -9.56 -7.44 34.50
CA GLU A 161 -9.89 -6.52 35.60
C GLU A 161 -11.08 -7.14 36.35
N ALA A 162 -10.88 -7.41 37.65
CA ALA A 162 -11.85 -8.05 38.52
C ALA A 162 -12.99 -7.11 38.92
#